data_AF-A0A0D2ZTQ6-F1
#
_entry.id   AF-A0A0D2ZTQ6-F1
#
_cell.length_a   1.000
_cell.length_b   1.000
_cell.length_c   1.000
_cell.angle_alpha   90.00
_cell.angle_beta   90.00
_cell.angle_gamma   90.00
#
_symmetry.space_group_name_H-M   'P 1'
#
loop_
_entity.id
_entity.type
_entity.pdbx_description
1 polymer ?
#
loop_
_entity_poly.entity_id
_entity_poly.type
_entity_poly.pdbx_seq_one_letter_code
_entity_poly.pdbx_strand_id
1 'polypeptide(L)'
;MPVASLEVPSPEESENVWSLIPQLKRKLHMHQKKAFEFPWRNLAGSVVPSMMDPSSDKMGGCVVSHTPGAGKTFLIIAFLASYLKIFRGKRPLVLAPKTTLYTWYKEFIKWEIPVPVHLIHDRRTKRTRFSSRGFQNRAKTLVNCLDKIQKWHAQPV
;
A
#
# COMPACT_ATOMS: atom_id res chain seq x y z
N MET A 1 24.01 17.64 27.94
CA MET A 1 23.44 16.38 27.40
C MET A 1 21.94 16.42 27.68
N PRO A 2 21.05 16.64 26.69
CA PRO A 2 19.62 16.52 26.95
C PRO A 2 19.22 15.05 26.78
N VAL A 3 18.61 14.50 27.83
CA VAL A 3 17.97 13.19 27.84
C VAL A 3 16.78 13.25 26.89
N ALA A 4 16.77 12.37 25.88
CA ALA A 4 15.60 12.18 25.04
C ALA A 4 14.48 11.59 25.90
N SER A 5 13.46 12.40 26.19
CA SER A 5 12.24 11.93 26.85
C SER A 5 11.58 10.85 25.99
N LEU A 6 11.62 9.62 26.47
CA LEU A 6 10.75 8.54 26.00
C LEU A 6 9.34 8.89 26.48
N GLU A 7 8.58 9.61 25.67
CA GLU A 7 7.14 9.77 25.88
C GLU A 7 6.49 8.38 25.82
N VAL A 8 6.03 7.91 26.98
CA VAL A 8 5.22 6.70 27.10
C VAL A 8 3.87 6.99 26.42
N PRO A 9 3.44 6.21 25.42
CA PRO A 9 2.16 6.43 24.76
C PRO A 9 1.02 6.28 25.77
N SER A 10 0.02 7.15 25.71
CA SER A 10 -1.20 6.97 26.50
C SER A 10 -1.90 5.65 26.13
N PRO A 11 -2.71 5.05 27.02
CA PRO A 11 -3.39 3.77 26.74
C PRO A 11 -4.21 3.80 25.44
N GLU A 12 -4.80 4.95 25.12
CA GLU A 12 -5.59 5.18 23.90
C GLU A 12 -4.73 5.17 22.61
N GLU A 13 -3.46 5.55 22.69
CA GLU A 13 -2.53 5.43 21.56
C GLU A 13 -2.06 3.98 21.34
N SER A 14 -2.02 3.16 22.40
CA SER A 14 -1.62 1.75 22.30
C SER A 14 -2.65 0.90 21.57
N GLU A 15 -3.94 1.26 21.69
CA GLU A 15 -5.06 0.60 21.02
C GLU A 15 -5.38 1.17 19.62
N ASN A 16 -4.65 2.17 19.13
CA ASN A 16 -4.91 2.77 17.84
C ASN A 16 -4.12 2.07 16.71
N VAL A 17 -4.61 2.10 15.47
CA VAL A 17 -3.90 1.63 14.26
C VAL A 17 -2.47 2.17 14.12
N TRP A 18 -2.15 3.29 14.78
CA TRP A 18 -0.80 3.83 14.89
C TRP A 18 0.21 2.88 15.56
N SER A 19 -0.23 2.05 16.51
CA SER A 19 0.62 1.05 17.18
C SER A 19 1.07 -0.07 16.24
N LEU A 20 0.39 -0.24 15.10
CA LEU A 20 0.72 -1.23 14.08
C LEU A 20 1.93 -0.83 13.23
N ILE A 21 2.23 0.46 13.10
CA ILE A 21 3.27 0.98 12.18
C ILE A 21 4.13 2.10 12.83
N PRO A 22 4.69 1.90 14.04
CA PRO A 22 5.41 2.94 14.76
C PRO A 22 6.61 3.51 13.99
N GLN A 23 7.27 2.68 13.17
CA GLN A 23 8.36 3.11 12.30
C GLN A 23 7.90 4.07 11.19
N LEU A 24 6.71 3.87 10.62
CA LEU A 24 6.16 4.73 9.57
C LEU A 24 5.52 6.00 10.17
N LYS A 25 4.87 5.90 11.34
CA LYS A 25 4.30 7.05 12.09
C LYS A 25 5.34 8.15 12.28
N ARG A 26 6.58 7.77 12.62
CA ARG A 26 7.71 8.71 12.84
C ARG A 26 8.19 9.40 11.57
N LYS A 27 7.93 8.83 10.39
CA LYS A 27 8.33 9.40 9.08
C LYS A 27 7.25 10.27 8.44
N LEU A 28 6.00 10.16 8.90
CA LEU A 28 4.89 10.97 8.41
C LEU A 28 4.93 12.38 9.02
N HIS A 29 4.77 13.40 8.17
CA HIS A 29 4.57 14.77 8.62
C HIS A 29 3.23 14.94 9.34
N MET A 30 3.11 15.98 10.16
CA MET A 30 1.91 16.23 10.97
C MET A 30 0.61 16.31 10.13
N HIS A 31 0.66 16.96 8.97
CA HIS A 31 -0.48 17.01 8.05
C HIS A 31 -0.84 15.64 7.46
N GLN A 32 0.16 14.77 7.22
CA GLN A 32 -0.04 13.42 6.69
C GLN A 32 -0.64 12.48 7.75
N LYS A 33 -0.34 12.68 9.03
CA LYS A 33 -0.93 11.87 10.11
C LYS A 33 -2.46 11.98 10.12
N LYS A 34 -2.99 13.20 10.01
CA LYS A 34 -4.45 13.40 9.86
C LYS A 34 -5.00 12.76 8.59
N ALA A 35 -4.26 12.87 7.48
CA ALA A 35 -4.66 12.25 6.22
C ALA A 35 -4.62 10.72 6.25
N PHE A 36 -3.81 10.11 7.13
CA PHE A 36 -3.68 8.66 7.26
C PHE A 36 -4.90 8.04 7.94
N GLU A 37 -5.45 8.73 8.93
CA GLU A 37 -6.67 8.30 9.63
C GLU A 37 -7.92 8.35 8.76
N PHE A 38 -7.89 9.17 7.70
CA PHE A 38 -9.05 9.37 6.83
C PHE A 38 -9.47 8.08 6.08
N PRO A 39 -8.58 7.35 5.37
CA PRO A 39 -8.91 6.04 4.81
C PRO A 39 -9.39 5.03 5.87
N TRP A 40 -8.83 5.04 7.09
CA TRP A 40 -9.26 4.13 8.16
C TRP A 40 -10.72 4.33 8.54
N ARG A 41 -11.13 5.58 8.81
CA ARG A 41 -12.53 5.89 9.15
C ARG A 41 -13.51 5.54 8.03
N ASN A 42 -13.11 5.74 6.78
CA ASN A 42 -14.02 5.57 5.63
C ASN A 42 -14.06 4.13 5.06
N LEU A 43 -12.94 3.41 5.11
CA LEU A 43 -12.81 2.07 4.53
C LEU A 43 -12.95 0.96 5.57
N ALA A 44 -12.53 1.22 6.82
CA ALA A 44 -12.54 0.23 7.90
C ALA A 44 -13.43 0.65 9.08
N GLY A 45 -14.10 1.81 9.00
CA GLY A 45 -15.06 2.31 9.98
C GLY A 45 -14.44 2.99 11.21
N SER A 46 -13.22 2.63 11.61
CA SER A 46 -12.56 3.20 12.79
C SER A 46 -11.04 3.26 12.65
N VAL A 47 -10.40 4.01 13.55
CA VAL A 47 -8.94 4.00 13.79
C VAL A 47 -8.57 3.15 15.02
N VAL A 48 -9.57 2.58 15.70
CA VAL A 48 -9.40 1.69 16.83
C VAL A 48 -9.84 0.28 16.38
N PRO A 49 -8.93 -0.71 16.31
CA PRO A 49 -9.21 -2.05 15.79
C PRO A 49 -10.37 -2.77 16.47
N SER A 50 -10.53 -2.61 17.78
CA SER A 50 -11.61 -3.25 18.56
C SER A 50 -13.01 -2.74 18.18
N MET A 51 -13.10 -1.56 17.55
CA MET A 51 -14.35 -0.96 17.09
C MET A 51 -14.65 -1.25 15.61
N MET A 52 -13.79 -2.01 14.92
CA MET A 52 -13.98 -2.38 13.52
C MET A 52 -14.77 -3.69 13.43
N ASP A 53 -15.63 -3.80 12.43
CA ASP A 53 -16.29 -5.06 12.07
C ASP A 53 -15.67 -5.63 10.79
N PRO A 54 -14.83 -6.68 10.87
CA PRO A 54 -14.21 -7.29 9.69
C PRO A 54 -15.17 -8.03 8.77
N SER A 55 -16.38 -8.34 9.26
CA SER A 55 -17.41 -9.06 8.55
C SER A 55 -18.47 -8.15 7.92
N SER A 56 -18.44 -6.85 8.23
CA SER A 56 -19.37 -5.88 7.65
C SER A 56 -19.09 -5.67 6.17
N ASP A 57 -20.10 -5.90 5.34
CA ASP A 57 -20.10 -5.55 3.92
C ASP A 57 -20.35 -4.05 3.68
N LYS A 58 -20.61 -3.26 4.73
CA LYS A 58 -20.77 -1.80 4.62
C LYS A 58 -19.41 -1.12 4.54
N MET A 59 -18.81 -1.20 3.35
CA MET A 59 -17.53 -0.56 3.06
C MET A 59 -17.76 0.73 2.26
N GLY A 60 -17.29 1.85 2.79
CA GLY A 60 -17.32 3.13 2.10
C GLY A 60 -16.20 3.26 1.06
N GLY A 61 -15.99 4.49 0.60
CA GLY A 61 -14.86 4.89 -0.23
C GLY A 61 -14.24 6.17 0.30
N CYS A 62 -13.02 6.49 -0.13
CA CYS A 62 -12.37 7.75 0.25
C CYS A 62 -11.58 8.34 -0.92
N VAL A 63 -11.57 9.68 -1.00
CA VAL A 63 -10.76 10.42 -1.98
C VAL A 63 -9.68 11.21 -1.24
N VAL A 64 -8.42 10.94 -1.56
CA VAL A 64 -7.26 11.66 -0.98
C VAL A 64 -6.69 12.63 -2.02
N SER A 65 -7.20 13.85 -2.03
CA SER A 65 -6.92 14.88 -3.05
C SER A 65 -5.87 15.93 -2.64
N HIS A 66 -4.94 15.58 -1.74
CA HIS A 66 -3.85 16.48 -1.34
C HIS A 66 -3.01 16.93 -2.55
N THR A 67 -2.35 18.08 -2.42
CA THR A 67 -1.51 18.68 -3.46
C THR A 67 -0.41 17.73 -3.97
N PRO A 68 0.05 17.87 -5.23
CA PRO A 68 1.24 17.19 -5.72
C PRO A 68 2.44 17.43 -4.80
N GLY A 69 3.30 16.43 -4.61
CA GLY A 69 4.43 16.52 -3.69
C GLY A 69 4.13 16.27 -2.20
N ALA A 70 2.86 16.25 -1.78
CA ALA A 70 2.47 16.01 -0.37
C ALA A 70 2.71 14.57 0.14
N GLY A 71 3.47 13.73 -0.58
CA GLY A 71 3.81 12.37 -0.14
C GLY A 71 2.64 11.38 -0.09
N LYS A 72 1.62 11.56 -0.93
CA LYS A 72 0.44 10.67 -0.99
C LYS A 72 0.79 9.18 -1.17
N THR A 73 1.82 8.88 -1.95
CA THR A 73 2.26 7.48 -2.16
C THR A 73 2.66 6.84 -0.84
N PHE A 74 3.51 7.52 -0.05
CA PHE A 74 3.94 7.04 1.26
C PHE A 74 2.75 6.92 2.22
N LEU A 75 1.82 7.88 2.19
CA LEU A 75 0.59 7.83 2.97
C LEU A 75 -0.22 6.56 2.70
N ILE A 76 -0.46 6.24 1.43
CA ILE A 76 -1.21 5.04 1.04
C ILE A 76 -0.42 3.76 1.38
N ILE A 77 0.90 3.75 1.22
CA ILE A 77 1.74 2.62 1.64
C ILE A 77 1.62 2.38 3.14
N ALA A 78 1.68 3.42 3.98
CA ALA A 78 1.51 3.31 5.42
C ALA A 78 0.11 2.78 5.78
N PHE A 79 -0.93 3.28 5.10
CA PHE A 79 -2.28 2.75 5.25
C PHE A 79 -2.34 1.25 4.92
N LEU A 80 -1.84 0.82 3.76
CA LEU A 80 -1.85 -0.59 3.35
C LEU A 80 -1.06 -1.48 4.33
N ALA A 81 0.10 -1.02 4.79
CA ALA A 81 0.94 -1.76 5.72
C ALA A 81 0.26 -1.97 7.09
N SER A 82 -0.49 -0.98 7.57
CA SER A 82 -1.28 -1.11 8.81
C SER A 82 -2.57 -1.91 8.58
N TYR A 83 -3.26 -1.69 7.46
CA TYR A 83 -4.49 -2.37 7.09
C TYR A 83 -4.31 -3.89 7.04
N LEU A 84 -3.25 -4.36 6.39
CA LEU A 84 -2.95 -5.80 6.24
C LEU A 84 -2.58 -6.48 7.57
N LYS A 85 -2.17 -5.74 8.60
CA LYS A 85 -1.92 -6.31 9.94
C LYS A 85 -3.21 -6.69 10.68
N ILE A 86 -4.31 -6.00 10.40
CA ILE A 86 -5.63 -6.30 10.95
C ILE A 86 -6.37 -7.27 10.03
N PHE A 87 -6.51 -6.92 8.75
CA PHE A 87 -7.28 -7.68 7.77
C PHE A 87 -6.36 -8.63 7.00
N ARG A 88 -5.90 -9.67 7.71
CA ARG A 88 -5.04 -10.72 7.12
C ARG A 88 -5.75 -11.45 5.97
N GLY A 89 -4.98 -11.92 5.00
CA GLY A 89 -5.49 -12.58 3.80
C GLY A 89 -6.14 -11.66 2.76
N LYS A 90 -6.37 -10.38 3.07
CA LYS A 90 -6.81 -9.41 2.05
C LYS A 90 -5.68 -9.15 1.05
N ARG A 91 -6.06 -8.85 -0.19
CA ARG A 91 -5.14 -8.66 -1.31
C ARG A 91 -5.39 -7.32 -2.01
N PRO A 92 -4.82 -6.20 -1.51
CA PRO A 92 -5.05 -4.89 -2.09
C PRO A 92 -4.40 -4.78 -3.48
N LEU A 93 -5.12 -4.16 -4.42
CA LEU A 93 -4.65 -3.85 -5.77
C LEU A 93 -4.49 -2.34 -5.93
N VAL A 94 -3.27 -1.89 -6.22
CA VAL A 94 -3.00 -0.47 -6.53
C VAL A 94 -2.97 -0.30 -8.05
N LEU A 95 -3.92 0.47 -8.57
CA LEU A 95 -3.94 0.90 -9.97
C LEU A 95 -3.21 2.23 -10.10
N ALA A 96 -2.21 2.29 -10.97
CA ALA A 96 -1.42 3.50 -11.21
C ALA A 96 -1.07 3.64 -12.71
N PRO A 97 -0.91 4.87 -13.22
CA PRO A 97 -0.40 5.10 -14.56
C PRO A 97 0.92 4.36 -14.82
N LYS A 98 1.13 3.90 -16.05
CA LYS A 98 2.34 3.15 -16.43
C LYS A 98 3.64 3.88 -16.08
N THR A 99 3.62 5.21 -16.14
CA THR A 99 4.74 6.09 -15.84
C THR A 99 5.13 6.10 -14.36
N THR A 100 4.21 5.78 -13.44
CA THR A 100 4.44 5.85 -12.00
C THR A 100 4.56 4.48 -11.34
N LEU A 101 4.23 3.39 -12.05
CA LEU A 101 4.34 2.02 -11.55
C LEU A 101 5.70 1.70 -10.90
N TYR A 102 6.80 2.10 -11.54
CA TYR A 102 8.12 1.84 -10.99
C TYR A 102 8.45 2.74 -9.79
N THR A 103 7.90 3.97 -9.76
CA THR A 103 8.00 4.86 -8.59
C THR A 103 7.32 4.25 -7.38
N TRP A 104 6.12 3.70 -7.54
CA TRP A 104 5.42 2.96 -6.47
C TRP A 104 6.27 1.79 -5.96
N TYR A 105 6.80 0.97 -6.87
CA TYR A 105 7.65 -0.16 -6.51
C TYR A 105 8.89 0.26 -5.71
N LYS A 106 9.57 1.34 -6.12
CA LYS A 106 10.72 1.88 -5.36
C LYS A 106 10.34 2.39 -3.98
N GLU A 107 9.18 3.04 -3.84
CA GLU A 107 8.72 3.51 -2.53
C GLU A 107 8.46 2.34 -1.57
N PHE A 108 7.85 1.23 -2.03
CA PHE A 108 7.69 0.04 -1.20
C PHE A 108 9.03 -0.53 -0.69
N ILE A 109 10.06 -0.54 -1.54
CA ILE A 109 11.42 -0.97 -1.15
C ILE A 109 12.02 0.03 -0.15
N LYS A 110 11.96 1.32 -0.46
CA LYS A 110 12.52 2.42 0.35
C LYS A 110 11.98 2.42 1.79
N TRP A 111 10.70 2.08 1.96
CA TRP A 111 10.05 2.05 3.27
C TRP A 111 10.07 0.67 3.94
N GLU A 112 10.78 -0.30 3.36
CA GLU A 112 11.02 -1.63 3.93
C GLU A 112 9.74 -2.31 4.41
N ILE A 113 8.69 -2.23 3.60
CA ILE A 113 7.38 -2.78 3.97
C ILE A 113 7.45 -4.30 3.90
N PRO A 114 7.13 -5.03 4.99
CA PRO A 114 7.24 -6.48 5.05
C PRO A 114 6.04 -7.17 4.36
N VAL A 115 5.68 -6.72 3.16
CA VAL A 115 4.57 -7.25 2.37
C VAL A 115 5.09 -7.51 0.94
N PRO A 116 4.86 -8.72 0.38
CA PRO A 116 5.24 -9.01 -1.00
C PRO A 116 4.55 -8.07 -2.00
N VAL A 117 5.32 -7.38 -2.84
CA VAL A 117 4.79 -6.48 -3.87
C VAL A 117 5.00 -7.08 -5.25
N HIS A 118 3.89 -7.35 -5.94
CA HIS A 118 3.87 -7.92 -7.28
C HIS A 118 3.60 -6.84 -8.33
N LEU A 119 4.64 -6.44 -9.06
CA LEU A 119 4.52 -5.44 -10.12
C LEU A 119 3.98 -6.08 -11.41
N ILE A 120 2.71 -5.84 -11.74
CA ILE A 120 2.03 -6.36 -12.94
C ILE A 120 1.97 -5.27 -14.01
N HIS A 121 2.71 -5.43 -15.12
CA HIS A 121 2.58 -4.56 -16.30
C HIS A 121 3.13 -5.22 -17.56
N ASP A 122 2.59 -4.80 -18.71
CA ASP A 122 3.08 -5.21 -20.03
C ASP A 122 4.44 -4.53 -20.32
N ARG A 123 5.52 -5.32 -20.30
CA ARG A 123 6.82 -4.93 -20.86
C ARG A 123 6.73 -4.98 -22.39
N ARG A 124 6.11 -3.96 -23.01
CA ARG A 124 6.38 -3.67 -24.41
C ARG A 124 7.83 -3.23 -24.54
N THR A 125 8.73 -4.14 -24.90
CA THR A 125 10.02 -3.79 -25.47
C THR A 125 9.74 -2.97 -26.73
N LYS A 126 9.99 -1.65 -26.69
CA LYS A 126 10.07 -0.85 -27.92
C LYS A 126 11.32 -1.31 -28.67
N ARG A 127 11.19 -2.33 -29.53
CA ARG A 127 12.14 -2.60 -30.60
C ARG A 127 11.39 -2.62 -31.91
N THR A 128 11.89 -1.78 -32.80
CA THR A 128 11.49 -1.53 -34.19
C THR A 128 11.35 -2.83 -34.98
N ARG A 129 10.40 -2.81 -35.93
CA ARG A 129 10.12 -3.76 -37.03
C ARG A 129 9.04 -4.81 -36.78
N PHE A 130 8.00 -4.72 -37.62
CA PHE A 130 6.98 -5.73 -37.87
C PHE A 130 7.66 -7.06 -38.22
N SER A 131 7.57 -8.03 -37.31
CA SER A 131 8.00 -9.42 -37.48
C SER A 131 7.08 -10.31 -36.66
N SER A 132 6.85 -11.53 -37.13
CA SER A 132 6.14 -12.65 -36.46
C SER A 132 6.54 -12.88 -34.98
N ARG A 133 7.69 -12.36 -34.54
CA ARG A 133 8.12 -12.33 -33.13
C ARG A 133 7.23 -11.49 -32.20
N GLY A 134 6.43 -10.56 -32.74
CA GLY A 134 5.54 -9.70 -31.94
C GLY A 134 4.43 -10.48 -31.20
N PHE A 135 3.90 -11.53 -31.82
CA PHE A 135 2.83 -12.36 -31.23
C PHE A 135 3.36 -13.26 -30.10
N GLN A 136 4.50 -13.91 -30.31
CA GLN A 136 5.19 -14.72 -29.29
C GLN A 136 5.57 -13.89 -28.05
N ASN A 137 5.99 -12.64 -28.24
CA ASN A 137 6.34 -11.76 -27.12
C ASN A 137 5.12 -11.31 -26.32
N ARG A 138 3.96 -11.10 -26.98
CA ARG A 138 2.72 -10.76 -26.29
C ARG A 138 2.21 -11.92 -25.43
N ALA A 139 2.25 -13.13 -25.96
CA ALA A 139 1.91 -14.34 -25.21
C ALA A 139 2.82 -14.52 -23.98
N LYS A 140 4.15 -14.37 -24.14
CA LYS A 140 5.11 -14.44 -23.02
C LYS A 140 4.82 -13.40 -21.94
N THR A 141 4.46 -12.18 -22.31
CA THR A 141 4.14 -11.14 -21.31
C THR A 141 2.83 -11.43 -20.59
N LEU A 142 1.82 -11.94 -21.28
CA LEU A 142 0.55 -12.35 -20.65
C LEU A 142 0.77 -13.50 -19.66
N VAL A 143 1.53 -14.53 -20.05
CA VAL A 143 1.91 -15.63 -19.16
C VAL A 143 2.65 -15.11 -17.93
N ASN A 144 3.63 -14.21 -18.10
CA ASN A 144 4.33 -13.60 -16.98
C ASN A 144 3.40 -12.80 -16.04
N CYS A 145 2.36 -12.15 -16.56
CA CYS A 145 1.37 -11.46 -15.74
C CYS A 145 0.48 -12.46 -14.99
N LEU A 146 0.04 -13.54 -15.63
CA LEU A 146 -0.74 -14.60 -15.00
C LEU A 146 0.06 -15.28 -13.88
N ASP A 147 1.34 -15.60 -14.11
CA ASP A 147 2.21 -16.18 -13.09
C ASP A 147 2.34 -15.26 -11.86
N LYS A 148 2.43 -13.95 -12.07
CA LYS A 148 2.47 -12.97 -10.98
C LYS A 148 1.14 -12.92 -10.22
N ILE A 149 0.01 -12.98 -10.92
CA ILE A 149 -1.31 -13.03 -10.28
C ILE A 149 -1.47 -14.33 -9.49
N GLN A 150 -1.03 -15.47 -10.04
CA GLN A 150 -1.07 -16.76 -9.34
C GLN A 150 -0.18 -16.76 -8.10
N LYS A 151 1.06 -16.25 -8.20
CA LYS A 151 1.95 -16.07 -7.04
C LYS A 151 1.34 -15.13 -6.00
N TRP A 152 0.75 -14.04 -6.45
CA TRP A 152 0.03 -13.11 -5.59
C TRP A 152 -1.17 -13.78 -4.90
N HIS A 153 -1.86 -14.73 -5.53
CA HIS A 153 -2.93 -15.52 -4.91
C HIS A 153 -2.42 -16.61 -3.96
N ALA A 154 -1.25 -17.20 -4.23
CA ALA A 154 -0.70 -18.31 -3.46
C ALA A 154 -0.01 -17.87 -2.15
N GLN A 155 0.50 -16.64 -2.08
CA GLN A 155 1.19 -16.15 -0.89
C GLN A 155 0.18 -15.73 0.20
N PRO A 156 0.26 -16.26 1.42
CA PRO A 156 -0.50 -15.72 2.54
C PRO A 156 0.03 -14.32 2.90
N VAL A 157 -0.88 -13.40 3.22
CA VAL A 157 -0.60 -12.04 3.71
C VAL A 157 -1.09 -11.93 5.14
#